data_AF-A0A6J4VM15-F1
#
_entry.id   AF-A0A6J4VM15-F1
#
_cell.length_a   1.000
_cell.length_b   1.000
_cell.length_c   1.000
_cell.angle_alpha   90.00
_cell.angle_beta   90.00
_cell.angle_gamma   90.00
#
_symmetry.space_group_name_H-M   'P 1'
#
loop_
_entity.id
_entity.type
_entity.pdbx_description
1 polymer ?
#
loop_
_entity_poly.entity_id
_entity_poly.type
_entity_poly.pdbx_seq_one_letter_code
_entity_poly.pdbx_strand_id
1 'polypeptide(L)'
;MIPTYTFVVSVFILIGLGLFQQVTGQLPQNPATVPAQVSLSTFLILRAFAAGCTALTGVEAISDGVLAFKEPEWKNARLTLLYIGIILGIMFLGISYLTNIYHITPEEGQTAVSLLSRQIAGDGPFYYLIQIATLLILLLAANTSFADFPRLCYFLARDGFLPRQLALLGDRLVYSNGIILLSVFAACLVVIFQGQVNAIIPLYAVGVFTSFTLSQSGMVVHWFKERTANWQASALMNGIGAIATTGVLAVIVSTKFFGGAWLVVVAVPLLVSLFMAIRRHYQSVAAKLHPSSCSSGRSAKPRNR
;
A
#
# COMPACT_ATOMS: atom_id res chain seq x y z
N MET A 1 10.01 -14.99 -8.16
CA MET A 1 9.31 -16.12 -7.52
C MET A 1 10.15 -16.82 -6.47
N ILE A 2 11.39 -17.26 -6.76
CA ILE A 2 12.27 -17.94 -5.79
C ILE A 2 12.36 -17.18 -4.44
N PRO A 3 12.62 -15.86 -4.40
CA PRO A 3 12.71 -15.13 -3.13
C PRO A 3 11.45 -15.20 -2.26
N THR A 4 10.28 -15.10 -2.89
CA THR A 4 8.98 -15.13 -2.18
C THR A 4 8.75 -16.49 -1.53
N TYR A 5 8.96 -17.58 -2.27
CA TYR A 5 8.81 -18.92 -1.71
C TYR A 5 9.84 -19.21 -0.62
N THR A 6 11.10 -18.82 -0.83
CA THR A 6 12.15 -18.95 0.20
C THR A 6 11.78 -18.21 1.47
N PHE A 7 11.30 -16.96 1.37
CA PHE A 7 10.88 -16.19 2.53
C PHE A 7 9.71 -16.85 3.27
N VAL A 8 8.64 -17.22 2.56
CA VAL A 8 7.45 -17.83 3.15
C VAL A 8 7.81 -19.15 3.86
N VAL A 9 8.54 -20.04 3.18
CA VAL A 9 8.97 -21.31 3.77
C VAL A 9 9.89 -21.10 4.97
N SER A 10 10.85 -20.18 4.90
CA SER A 10 11.77 -19.91 6.01
C SER A 10 11.04 -19.38 7.23
N VAL A 11 10.06 -18.50 7.05
CA VAL A 11 9.23 -17.98 8.15
C VAL A 11 8.36 -19.09 8.74
N PHE A 12 7.75 -19.95 7.93
CA PHE A 12 6.99 -21.09 8.45
C PHE A 12 7.87 -22.08 9.23
N ILE A 13 9.08 -22.36 8.77
CA ILE A 13 10.06 -23.16 9.51
C ILE A 13 10.42 -22.46 10.83
N LEU A 14 10.69 -21.16 10.82
CA LEU A 14 10.97 -20.38 12.03
C LEU A 14 9.82 -20.48 13.04
N ILE A 15 8.58 -20.33 12.57
CA ILE A 15 7.39 -20.47 13.41
C ILE A 15 7.31 -21.88 13.99
N GLY A 16 7.50 -22.90 13.16
CA GLY A 16 7.49 -24.31 13.59
C GLY A 16 8.56 -24.61 14.64
N LEU A 17 9.79 -24.14 14.45
CA LEU A 17 10.89 -24.30 15.40
C LEU A 17 10.60 -23.57 16.73
N GLY A 18 10.07 -22.35 16.66
CA GLY A 18 9.72 -21.58 17.85
C GLY A 18 8.64 -22.25 18.70
N LEU A 19 7.61 -22.81 18.05
CA LEU A 19 6.55 -23.59 18.70
C LEU A 19 7.08 -24.92 19.26
N PHE A 20 7.99 -25.59 18.55
CA PHE A 20 8.62 -26.82 19.03
C PHE A 20 9.46 -26.58 20.30
N GLN A 21 10.25 -25.50 20.32
CA GLN A 21 11.02 -25.10 21.51
C GLN A 21 10.12 -24.73 22.69
N GLN A 22 8.96 -24.10 22.43
CA GLN A 22 7.96 -23.81 23.45
C GLN A 22 7.43 -25.11 24.08
N VAL A 23 7.04 -26.09 23.27
CA VAL A 23 6.49 -27.38 23.76
C VAL A 23 7.54 -28.20 24.49
N THR A 24 8.81 -28.10 24.10
CA THR A 24 9.93 -28.80 24.76
C THR A 24 10.49 -28.05 25.97
N GLY A 25 9.95 -26.87 26.31
CA GLY A 25 10.37 -26.09 27.48
C GLY A 25 11.71 -25.37 27.32
N GLN A 26 12.19 -25.19 26.09
CA GLN A 26 13.47 -24.53 25.77
C GLN A 26 13.35 -23.00 25.66
N LEU A 27 12.42 -22.40 26.41
CA LEU A 27 12.20 -20.97 26.38
C LEU A 27 13.33 -20.21 27.10
N PRO A 28 13.65 -18.97 26.68
CA PRO A 28 14.62 -18.14 27.38
C PRO A 28 14.22 -17.94 28.84
N GLN A 29 15.12 -18.26 29.78
CA GLN A 29 14.78 -18.32 31.21
C GLN A 29 14.78 -16.96 31.92
N ASN A 30 15.28 -15.89 31.30
CA ASN A 30 15.30 -14.54 31.86
C ASN A 30 14.67 -13.52 30.90
N PRO A 31 13.34 -13.33 30.96
CA PRO A 31 12.68 -12.24 30.25
C PRO A 31 13.24 -10.89 30.73
N ALA A 32 13.58 -10.01 29.80
CA ALA A 32 13.81 -8.61 30.15
C ALA A 32 12.48 -8.02 30.67
N THR A 33 12.41 -7.71 31.96
CA THR A 33 11.25 -7.02 32.55
C THR A 33 11.27 -5.57 32.12
N VAL A 34 10.43 -5.21 31.14
CA VAL A 34 10.17 -3.81 30.78
C VAL A 34 9.10 -3.29 31.75
N PRO A 35 9.43 -2.35 32.67
CA PRO A 35 8.45 -1.81 33.59
C PRO A 35 7.37 -1.05 32.82
N ALA A 36 6.10 -1.25 33.20
CA ALA A 36 4.99 -0.53 32.60
C ALA A 36 5.11 0.97 32.93
N GLN A 37 5.41 1.79 31.92
CA GLN A 37 5.60 3.23 32.11
C GLN A 37 4.28 4.01 32.09
N VAL A 38 3.23 3.46 31.47
CA VAL A 38 1.94 4.14 31.27
C VAL A 38 0.80 3.15 31.43
N SER A 39 -0.31 3.59 32.02
CA SER A 39 -1.55 2.83 32.13
C SER A 39 -2.11 2.46 30.76
N LEU A 40 -2.65 1.25 30.62
CA LEU A 40 -3.31 0.81 29.40
C LEU A 40 -4.58 1.66 29.17
N SER A 41 -4.55 2.52 28.16
CA SER A 41 -5.71 3.31 27.75
C SER A 41 -6.29 2.77 26.44
N THR A 42 -7.59 2.99 26.22
CA THR A 42 -8.26 2.66 24.95
C THR A 42 -7.54 3.32 23.77
N PHE A 43 -7.03 4.55 23.96
CA PHE A 43 -6.25 5.24 22.96
C PHE A 43 -4.93 4.53 22.62
N LEU A 44 -4.24 3.95 23.62
CA LEU A 44 -3.02 3.18 23.40
C LEU A 44 -3.31 1.90 22.60
N ILE A 45 -4.42 1.22 22.91
CA ILE A 45 -4.88 0.04 22.14
C ILE A 45 -5.17 0.43 20.70
N LEU A 46 -5.92 1.52 20.47
CA LEU A 46 -6.23 2.00 19.12
C LEU A 46 -4.97 2.42 18.36
N ARG A 47 -4.00 3.04 19.04
CA ARG A 47 -2.70 3.40 18.44
C ARG A 47 -1.89 2.16 18.04
N ALA A 48 -1.84 1.14 18.90
CA ALA A 48 -1.17 -0.12 18.58
C ALA A 48 -1.87 -0.85 17.42
N PHE A 49 -3.20 -0.88 17.44
CA PHE A 49 -4.03 -1.42 16.36
C PHE A 49 -3.75 -0.72 15.04
N ALA A 50 -3.80 0.61 15.01
CA ALA A 50 -3.57 1.39 13.78
C ALA A 50 -2.16 1.19 13.21
N ALA A 51 -1.13 1.06 14.07
CA ALA A 51 0.23 0.72 13.64
C ALA A 51 0.36 -0.75 13.17
N GLY A 52 -0.46 -1.66 13.70
CA GLY A 52 -0.53 -3.05 13.23
C GLY A 52 -1.22 -3.17 11.87
N CYS A 53 -2.23 -2.35 11.58
CA CYS A 53 -2.95 -2.38 10.31
C CYS A 53 -2.05 -2.13 9.09
N THR A 54 -0.91 -1.44 9.26
CA THR A 54 0.08 -1.28 8.18
C THR A 54 0.69 -2.60 7.72
N ALA A 55 0.61 -3.69 8.48
CA ALA A 55 1.08 -5.00 8.03
C ALA A 55 0.18 -5.64 6.96
N LEU A 56 -1.07 -5.16 6.83
CA LEU A 56 -2.06 -5.69 5.88
C LEU A 56 -2.02 -4.99 4.53
N THR A 57 -1.21 -3.94 4.39
CA THR A 57 -1.02 -3.25 3.12
C THR A 57 -0.35 -4.16 2.10
N GLY A 58 -0.69 -4.03 0.82
CA GLY A 58 -0.18 -4.89 -0.26
C GLY A 58 -1.22 -5.83 -0.86
N VAL A 59 -2.38 -5.98 -0.21
CA VAL A 59 -3.58 -6.57 -0.85
C VAL A 59 -4.01 -5.80 -2.10
N GLU A 60 -3.65 -4.51 -2.16
CA GLU A 60 -3.95 -3.56 -3.24
C GLU A 60 -3.23 -3.92 -4.53
N ALA A 61 -2.02 -4.48 -4.44
CA ALA A 61 -1.25 -4.87 -5.61
C ALA A 61 -2.00 -5.91 -6.46
N ILE A 62 -2.80 -6.77 -5.81
CA ILE A 62 -3.64 -7.75 -6.51
C ILE A 62 -4.87 -7.07 -7.11
N SER A 63 -5.51 -6.14 -6.40
CA SER A 63 -6.68 -5.42 -6.91
C SER A 63 -6.35 -4.50 -8.10
N ASP A 64 -5.15 -3.93 -8.12
CA ASP A 64 -4.67 -3.08 -9.21
C ASP A 64 -4.23 -3.93 -10.42
N GLY A 65 -3.77 -5.15 -10.15
CA GLY A 65 -3.27 -6.10 -11.13
C GLY A 65 -4.29 -7.07 -11.70
N VAL A 66 -5.61 -6.89 -11.48
CA VAL A 66 -6.63 -7.88 -11.88
C VAL A 66 -6.55 -8.24 -13.37
N LEU A 67 -6.29 -7.26 -14.24
CA LEU A 67 -6.20 -7.46 -15.69
C LEU A 67 -5.00 -8.33 -16.13
N ALA A 68 -4.05 -8.60 -15.24
CA ALA A 68 -2.89 -9.46 -15.52
C ALA A 68 -3.18 -10.95 -15.26
N PHE A 69 -4.32 -11.29 -14.65
CA PHE A 69 -4.71 -12.68 -14.40
C PHE A 69 -5.24 -13.34 -15.66
N LYS A 70 -5.15 -14.69 -15.73
CA LYS A 70 -5.79 -15.45 -16.81
C LYS A 70 -7.30 -15.37 -16.69
N GLU A 71 -8.01 -15.39 -17.82
CA GLU A 71 -9.47 -15.51 -17.84
C GLU A 71 -9.93 -16.80 -17.15
N PRO A 72 -11.00 -16.77 -16.32
CA PRO A 72 -11.73 -15.58 -15.84
C PRO A 72 -10.96 -14.83 -14.74
N GLU A 73 -10.60 -13.57 -15.00
CA GLU A 73 -9.60 -12.80 -14.26
C GLU A 73 -10.02 -12.53 -12.82
N TRP A 74 -11.26 -12.07 -12.62
CA TRP A 74 -11.78 -11.74 -11.28
C TRP A 74 -11.83 -12.95 -10.35
N LYS A 75 -12.07 -14.16 -10.87
CA LYS A 75 -12.11 -15.38 -10.06
C LYS A 75 -10.70 -15.74 -9.58
N ASN A 76 -9.73 -15.66 -10.50
CA ASN A 76 -8.34 -15.97 -10.21
C ASN A 76 -7.74 -14.93 -9.26
N ALA A 77 -7.97 -13.64 -9.49
CA ALA A 77 -7.53 -12.57 -8.59
C ALA A 77 -8.11 -12.72 -7.18
N ARG A 78 -9.41 -13.02 -7.06
CA ARG A 78 -10.06 -13.27 -5.76
C ARG A 78 -9.44 -14.45 -5.02
N LEU A 79 -9.18 -15.57 -5.73
CA LEU A 79 -8.60 -16.76 -5.12
C LEU A 79 -7.16 -16.50 -4.67
N THR A 80 -6.38 -15.78 -5.47
CA THR A 80 -5.02 -15.37 -5.11
C THR A 80 -5.01 -14.44 -3.90
N LEU A 81 -5.93 -13.47 -3.83
CA LEU A 81 -6.08 -12.58 -2.68
C LEU A 81 -6.40 -13.37 -1.40
N LEU A 82 -7.28 -14.38 -1.49
CA LEU A 82 -7.61 -15.26 -0.36
C LEU A 82 -6.39 -16.04 0.12
N TYR A 83 -5.62 -16.65 -0.79
CA TYR A 83 -4.43 -17.40 -0.40
C TYR A 83 -3.36 -16.53 0.25
N ILE A 84 -3.07 -15.36 -0.34
CA ILE A 84 -2.10 -14.42 0.24
C ILE A 84 -2.61 -13.91 1.59
N GLY A 85 -3.90 -13.60 1.74
CA GLY A 85 -4.49 -13.20 3.02
C GLY A 85 -4.33 -14.27 4.11
N ILE A 86 -4.56 -15.54 3.79
CA ILE A 86 -4.37 -16.66 4.74
C ILE A 86 -2.88 -16.81 5.11
N ILE A 87 -1.98 -16.84 4.12
CA ILE A 87 -0.54 -17.01 4.34
C ILE A 87 0.01 -15.87 5.21
N LEU A 88 -0.29 -14.61 4.84
CA LEU A 88 0.13 -13.44 5.61
C LEU A 88 -0.49 -13.44 7.00
N GLY A 89 -1.77 -13.81 7.14
CA GLY A 89 -2.44 -13.91 8.43
C GLY A 89 -1.76 -14.90 9.38
N ILE A 90 -1.44 -16.11 8.90
CA ILE A 90 -0.76 -17.13 9.72
C ILE A 90 0.66 -16.68 10.06
N MET A 91 1.42 -16.12 9.10
CA MET A 91 2.77 -15.63 9.34
C MET A 91 2.78 -14.48 10.36
N PHE A 92 1.89 -13.49 10.20
CA PHE A 92 1.80 -12.34 11.09
C PHE A 92 1.40 -12.75 12.51
N LEU A 93 0.37 -13.60 12.66
CA LEU A 93 -0.05 -14.11 13.96
C LEU A 93 1.03 -14.99 14.60
N GLY A 94 1.69 -15.86 13.83
CA GLY A 94 2.74 -16.73 14.33
C GLY A 94 3.97 -15.96 14.81
N ILE A 95 4.45 -14.98 14.03
CA ILE A 95 5.55 -14.10 14.44
C ILE A 95 5.14 -13.29 15.68
N SER A 96 3.94 -12.70 15.69
CA SER A 96 3.46 -11.89 16.83
C SER A 96 3.36 -12.71 18.11
N TYR A 97 2.84 -13.94 18.02
CA TYR A 97 2.73 -14.88 19.13
C TYR A 97 4.10 -15.26 19.69
N LEU A 98 5.04 -15.65 18.82
CA LEU A 98 6.39 -16.00 19.25
C LEU A 98 7.17 -14.80 19.79
N THR A 99 7.01 -13.62 19.19
CA THR A 99 7.62 -12.37 19.69
C THR A 99 7.17 -12.08 21.13
N ASN A 100 5.90 -12.34 21.46
CA ASN A 100 5.37 -12.18 22.80
C ASN A 100 5.96 -13.19 23.79
N ILE A 101 6.02 -14.47 23.43
CA ILE A 101 6.51 -15.56 24.30
C ILE A 101 8.03 -15.50 24.51
N TYR A 102 8.78 -15.17 23.46
CA TYR A 102 10.23 -15.01 23.55
C TYR A 102 10.64 -13.65 24.12
N HIS A 103 9.68 -12.81 24.52
CA HIS A 103 9.90 -11.50 25.11
C HIS A 103 10.86 -10.63 24.30
N ILE A 104 10.71 -10.64 22.98
CA ILE A 104 11.57 -9.87 22.08
C ILE A 104 11.36 -8.38 22.34
N THR A 105 12.42 -7.71 22.75
CA THR A 105 12.45 -6.26 22.96
C THR A 105 13.05 -5.57 21.74
N PRO A 106 12.49 -4.43 21.27
CA PRO A 106 13.05 -3.71 20.15
C PRO A 106 14.50 -3.27 20.42
N GLU A 107 15.41 -3.63 19.51
CA GLU A 107 16.83 -3.26 19.55
C GLU A 107 17.14 -2.35 18.35
N GLU A 108 17.93 -1.29 18.54
CA GLU A 108 18.32 -0.41 17.44
C GLU A 108 19.13 -1.18 16.39
N GLY A 109 18.81 -0.96 15.11
CA GLY A 109 19.50 -1.59 13.98
C GLY A 109 19.08 -3.02 13.67
N GLN A 110 18.18 -3.63 14.45
CA GLN A 110 17.71 -5.00 14.19
C GLN A 110 16.18 -5.07 14.03
N THR A 111 15.73 -5.94 13.13
CA THR A 111 14.30 -6.19 12.93
C THR A 111 13.78 -7.19 13.97
N ALA A 112 12.47 -7.13 14.27
CA ALA A 112 11.84 -8.11 15.15
C ALA A 112 12.02 -9.56 14.63
N VAL A 113 11.97 -9.76 13.32
CA VAL A 113 12.21 -11.06 12.68
C VAL A 113 13.66 -11.50 12.85
N SER A 114 14.63 -10.58 12.76
CA SER A 114 16.04 -10.85 13.05
C SER A 114 16.25 -11.31 14.48
N LEU A 115 15.73 -10.55 15.45
CA LEU A 115 15.84 -10.87 16.87
C LEU A 115 15.21 -12.22 17.19
N LEU A 116 14.00 -12.46 16.67
CA LEU A 116 13.29 -13.71 16.86
C LEU A 116 14.05 -14.89 16.24
N SER A 117 14.57 -14.73 15.01
CA SER A 117 15.36 -15.77 14.34
C SER A 117 16.64 -16.09 15.10
N ARG A 118 17.34 -15.08 15.62
CA ARG A 118 18.57 -15.26 16.39
C ARG A 118 18.29 -15.96 17.71
N GLN A 119 17.19 -15.60 18.38
CA GLN A 119 16.81 -16.24 19.65
C GLN A 119 16.43 -17.71 19.49
N ILE A 120 15.73 -18.06 18.40
CA ILE A 120 15.26 -19.43 18.15
C ILE A 120 16.37 -20.31 17.53
N ALA A 121 17.10 -19.80 16.54
CA ALA A 121 18.00 -20.62 15.72
C ALA A 121 19.50 -20.26 15.87
N GLY A 122 19.84 -19.25 16.66
CA GLY A 122 21.21 -18.72 16.80
C GLY A 122 21.71 -18.02 15.53
N ASP A 123 22.99 -17.66 15.50
CA ASP A 123 23.65 -16.99 14.38
C ASP A 123 24.13 -17.96 13.27
N GLY A 124 23.35 -19.02 13.03
CA GLY A 124 23.69 -20.08 12.07
C GLY A 124 23.28 -19.78 10.61
N PRO A 125 23.49 -20.73 9.69
CA PRO A 125 23.11 -20.59 8.28
C PRO A 125 21.62 -20.24 8.07
N PHE A 126 20.75 -20.74 8.95
CA PHE A 126 19.31 -20.46 8.89
C PHE A 126 18.97 -19.00 9.22
N TYR A 127 19.69 -18.37 10.15
CA TYR A 127 19.54 -16.94 10.43
C TYR A 127 19.89 -16.09 9.20
N TYR A 128 21.04 -16.35 8.57
CA TYR A 128 21.43 -15.64 7.35
C TYR A 128 20.48 -15.90 6.18
N LEU A 129 19.95 -17.12 6.06
CA LEU A 129 18.89 -17.44 5.09
C LEU A 129 17.68 -16.51 5.28
N ILE A 130 17.20 -16.35 6.52
CA ILE A 130 16.06 -15.45 6.82
C ILE A 130 16.41 -14.00 6.50
N GLN A 131 17.61 -13.52 6.86
CA GLN A 131 18.03 -12.15 6.53
C GLN A 131 18.07 -11.89 5.02
N ILE A 132 18.71 -12.79 4.26
CA ILE A 132 18.82 -12.69 2.80
C ILE A 132 17.43 -12.80 2.17
N ALA A 133 16.59 -13.74 2.61
CA ALA A 133 15.23 -13.88 2.10
C ALA A 133 14.38 -12.63 2.38
N THR A 134 14.53 -12.03 3.58
CA THR A 134 13.87 -10.78 3.97
C THR A 134 14.33 -9.60 3.11
N LEU A 135 15.65 -9.49 2.88
CA LEU A 135 16.19 -8.47 1.98
C LEU A 135 15.62 -8.62 0.56
N LEU A 136 15.63 -9.84 0.01
CA LEU A 136 15.18 -10.10 -1.35
C LEU A 136 13.67 -9.88 -1.52
N ILE A 137 12.84 -10.21 -0.52
CA ILE A 137 11.40 -9.94 -0.60
C ILE A 137 11.10 -8.45 -0.51
N LEU A 138 11.86 -7.68 0.28
CA LEU A 138 11.74 -6.21 0.32
C LEU A 138 12.16 -5.55 -0.99
N LEU A 139 13.24 -6.04 -1.62
CA LEU A 139 13.64 -5.61 -2.97
C LEU A 139 12.57 -5.94 -4.01
N LEU A 140 11.94 -7.11 -3.91
CA LEU A 140 10.83 -7.47 -4.80
C LEU A 140 9.61 -6.57 -4.58
N ALA A 141 9.29 -6.22 -3.34
CA ALA A 141 8.20 -5.28 -3.03
C ALA A 141 8.46 -3.90 -3.64
N ALA A 142 9.69 -3.39 -3.57
CA ALA A 142 10.07 -2.15 -4.24
C ALA A 142 9.89 -2.24 -5.77
N ASN A 143 10.30 -3.36 -6.37
CA ASN A 143 10.12 -3.61 -7.80
C ASN A 143 8.64 -3.60 -8.23
N THR A 144 7.73 -4.11 -7.39
CA THR A 144 6.28 -4.04 -7.65
C THR A 144 5.81 -2.59 -7.78
N SER A 145 6.24 -1.70 -6.87
CA SER A 145 5.89 -0.27 -6.96
C SER A 145 6.43 0.39 -8.24
N PHE A 146 7.64 0.03 -8.69
CA PHE A 146 8.19 0.50 -9.96
C PHE A 146 7.47 -0.05 -11.20
N ALA A 147 6.81 -1.20 -11.08
CA ALA A 147 5.99 -1.77 -12.15
C ALA A 147 4.59 -1.13 -12.25
N ASP A 148 4.00 -0.79 -11.10
CA ASP A 148 2.62 -0.29 -11.04
C ASP A 148 2.51 1.22 -11.21
N PHE A 149 3.47 2.00 -10.71
CA PHE A 149 3.43 3.46 -10.79
C PHE A 149 3.32 4.03 -12.22
N PRO A 150 4.04 3.52 -13.24
CA PRO A 150 3.86 3.99 -14.61
C PRO A 150 2.44 3.77 -15.15
N ARG A 151 1.75 2.70 -14.73
CA ARG A 151 0.37 2.42 -15.13
C ARG A 151 -0.60 3.44 -14.52
N LEU A 152 -0.41 3.78 -13.25
CA LEU A 152 -1.17 4.84 -12.59
C LEU A 152 -0.96 6.20 -13.28
N CYS A 153 0.28 6.53 -13.59
CA CYS A 153 0.61 7.76 -14.33
C CYS A 153 -0.07 7.79 -15.71
N TYR A 154 -0.09 6.66 -16.42
CA TYR A 154 -0.77 6.53 -17.70
C TYR A 154 -2.27 6.84 -17.61
N PHE A 155 -2.99 6.25 -16.64
CA PHE A 155 -4.42 6.50 -16.47
C PHE A 155 -4.71 7.98 -16.18
N LEU A 156 -3.98 8.60 -15.24
CA LEU A 156 -4.14 10.02 -14.93
C LEU A 156 -3.76 10.94 -16.10
N ALA A 157 -2.72 10.60 -16.85
CA ALA A 157 -2.26 11.39 -17.99
C ALA A 157 -3.24 11.32 -19.17
N ARG A 158 -3.85 10.14 -19.41
CA ARG A 158 -4.90 9.95 -20.41
C ARG A 158 -6.14 10.79 -20.11
N ASP A 159 -6.49 10.93 -18.84
CA ASP A 159 -7.59 11.78 -18.39
C ASP A 159 -7.22 13.29 -18.32
N GLY A 160 -5.97 13.64 -18.65
CA GLY A 160 -5.48 15.02 -18.73
C GLY A 160 -5.10 15.64 -17.39
N PHE A 161 -4.90 14.84 -16.34
CA PHE A 161 -4.46 15.30 -15.02
C PHE A 161 -2.93 15.30 -14.85
N LEU A 162 -2.20 14.67 -15.76
CA LEU A 162 -0.73 14.63 -15.79
C LEU A 162 -0.18 15.04 -17.18
N PRO A 163 1.13 15.35 -17.28
CA PRO A 163 1.79 15.63 -18.55
C PRO A 163 1.52 14.55 -19.61
N ARG A 164 1.17 14.94 -20.84
CA ARG A 164 0.80 13.99 -21.91
C ARG A 164 1.94 13.01 -22.26
N GLN A 165 3.19 13.35 -21.95
CA GLN A 165 4.35 12.47 -22.11
C GLN A 165 4.25 11.18 -21.28
N LEU A 166 3.46 11.19 -20.19
CA LEU A 166 3.20 10.01 -19.35
C LEU A 166 2.05 9.14 -19.89
N ALA A 167 1.31 9.59 -20.91
CA ALA A 167 0.15 8.87 -21.47
C ALA A 167 0.51 7.90 -22.62
N LEU A 168 1.78 7.77 -23.00
CA LEU A 168 2.21 6.98 -24.16
C LEU A 168 2.65 5.57 -23.74
N LEU A 169 1.71 4.67 -23.47
CA LEU A 169 2.03 3.29 -23.10
C LEU A 169 2.48 2.50 -24.35
N GLY A 170 3.79 2.45 -24.67
CA GLY A 170 4.25 1.65 -25.82
C GLY A 170 5.74 1.74 -26.18
N ASP A 171 6.36 2.92 -26.07
CA ASP A 171 7.79 3.05 -26.37
C ASP A 171 8.64 2.90 -25.11
N ARG A 172 9.80 2.22 -25.22
CA ARG A 172 10.77 2.05 -24.12
C ARG A 172 11.09 3.36 -23.37
N LEU A 173 10.92 4.52 -24.02
CA LEU A 173 11.11 5.85 -23.43
C LEU A 173 10.06 6.26 -22.39
N VAL A 174 8.82 5.75 -22.43
CA VAL A 174 7.73 6.28 -21.58
C VAL A 174 7.58 5.52 -20.26
N TYR A 175 7.83 4.22 -20.29
CA TYR A 175 8.05 3.43 -19.07
C TYR A 175 9.24 4.00 -18.26
N SER A 176 10.23 4.56 -18.96
CA SER A 176 11.39 5.23 -18.35
C SER A 176 11.01 6.51 -17.61
N ASN A 177 10.13 7.37 -18.15
CA ASN A 177 9.74 8.62 -17.48
C ASN A 177 9.03 8.40 -16.13
N GLY A 178 8.10 7.43 -16.08
CA GLY A 178 7.41 7.07 -14.83
C GLY A 178 8.39 6.52 -13.78
N ILE A 179 9.31 5.64 -14.21
CA ILE A 179 10.35 5.09 -13.32
C ILE A 179 11.30 6.18 -12.83
N ILE A 180 11.78 7.07 -13.71
CA ILE A 180 12.69 8.17 -13.33
C ILE A 180 12.00 9.09 -12.32
N LEU A 181 10.73 9.45 -12.56
CA LEU A 181 9.96 10.28 -11.65
C LEU A 181 9.87 9.63 -10.26
N LEU A 182 9.50 8.34 -10.21
CA LEU A 182 9.42 7.60 -8.95
C LEU A 182 10.79 7.48 -8.28
N SER A 183 11.86 7.24 -9.03
CA SER A 183 13.24 7.16 -8.51
C SER A 183 13.68 8.47 -7.87
N VAL A 184 13.37 9.61 -8.50
CA VAL A 184 13.69 10.94 -7.94
C VAL A 184 12.94 11.16 -6.64
N PHE A 185 11.62 10.90 -6.60
CA PHE A 185 10.85 11.05 -5.35
C PHE A 185 11.32 10.09 -4.26
N ALA A 186 11.59 8.83 -4.61
CA ALA A 186 12.12 7.84 -3.67
C ALA A 186 13.49 8.26 -3.12
N ALA A 187 14.41 8.74 -3.97
CA ALA A 187 15.71 9.26 -3.55
C ALA A 187 15.57 10.46 -2.62
N CYS A 188 14.69 11.42 -2.95
CA CYS A 188 14.38 12.55 -2.08
C CYS A 188 13.88 12.10 -0.70
N LEU A 189 12.95 11.14 -0.64
CA LEU A 189 12.45 10.60 0.62
C LEU A 189 13.56 9.91 1.43
N VAL A 190 14.41 9.10 0.78
CA VAL A 190 15.53 8.44 1.45
C VAL A 190 16.51 9.45 2.04
N VAL A 191 16.83 10.53 1.32
CA VAL A 191 17.72 11.60 1.79
C VAL A 191 17.08 12.41 2.93
N ILE A 192 15.80 12.78 2.82
CA ILE A 192 15.09 13.57 3.84
C ILE A 192 14.96 12.77 5.15
N PHE A 193 14.59 11.49 5.07
CA PHE A 193 14.35 10.64 6.23
C PHE A 193 15.57 9.82 6.66
N GLN A 194 16.71 9.96 5.98
CA GLN A 194 17.98 9.29 6.31
C GLN A 194 17.85 7.76 6.45
N GLY A 195 16.99 7.15 5.61
CA GLY A 195 16.71 5.71 5.67
C GLY A 195 15.96 5.22 6.92
N GLN A 196 15.42 6.12 7.75
CA GLN A 196 14.70 5.74 8.97
C GLN A 196 13.27 5.25 8.66
N VAL A 197 13.09 3.94 8.66
CA VAL A 197 11.80 3.29 8.36
C VAL A 197 10.70 3.75 9.32
N ASN A 198 10.99 3.95 10.60
CA ASN A 198 10.02 4.39 11.62
C ASN A 198 9.38 5.76 11.33
N ALA A 199 10.08 6.63 10.59
CA ALA A 199 9.60 7.94 10.19
C ALA A 199 8.85 7.90 8.84
N ILE A 200 9.18 6.94 7.97
CA ILE A 200 8.55 6.76 6.66
C ILE A 200 7.23 5.98 6.75
N ILE A 201 7.12 4.99 7.67
CA ILE A 201 5.91 4.17 7.82
C ILE A 201 4.63 5.01 7.97
N PRO A 202 4.57 6.06 8.83
CA PRO A 202 3.37 6.88 8.95
C PRO A 202 2.99 7.59 7.64
N LEU A 203 3.98 8.06 6.88
CA LEU A 203 3.75 8.69 5.57
C LEU A 203 3.07 7.70 4.60
N TYR A 204 3.61 6.48 4.53
CA TYR A 204 3.03 5.40 3.74
C TYR A 204 1.61 5.05 4.18
N ALA A 205 1.41 4.86 5.49
CA ALA A 205 0.14 4.46 6.07
C ALA A 205 -0.99 5.45 5.78
N VAL A 206 -0.73 6.75 5.94
CA VAL A 206 -1.73 7.80 5.64
C VAL A 206 -2.14 7.74 4.17
N GLY A 207 -1.19 7.55 3.24
CA GLY A 207 -1.48 7.42 1.81
C GLY A 207 -2.39 6.22 1.51
N VAL A 208 -2.00 5.03 1.97
CA VAL A 208 -2.75 3.78 1.78
C VAL A 208 -4.15 3.86 2.40
N PHE A 209 -4.26 4.26 3.68
CA PHE A 209 -5.56 4.29 4.35
C PHE A 209 -6.48 5.37 3.76
N THR A 210 -5.93 6.47 3.22
CA THR A 210 -6.73 7.44 2.45
C THR A 210 -7.29 6.80 1.19
N SER A 211 -6.47 6.08 0.41
CA SER A 211 -6.94 5.34 -0.78
C SER A 211 -8.00 4.31 -0.43
N PHE A 212 -7.82 3.56 0.65
CA PHE A 212 -8.83 2.62 1.15
C PHE A 212 -10.12 3.30 1.56
N THR A 213 -10.06 4.37 2.36
CA THR A 213 -11.26 5.09 2.78
C THR A 213 -12.03 5.64 1.57
N LEU A 214 -11.34 6.21 0.58
CA LEU A 214 -11.95 6.73 -0.64
C LEU A 214 -12.54 5.61 -1.50
N SER A 215 -11.84 4.50 -1.67
CA SER A 215 -12.31 3.33 -2.43
C SER A 215 -13.56 2.71 -1.79
N GLN A 216 -13.52 2.44 -0.48
CA GLN A 216 -14.65 1.89 0.26
C GLN A 216 -15.86 2.82 0.22
N SER A 217 -15.67 4.12 0.47
CA SER A 217 -16.74 5.11 0.38
C SER A 217 -17.31 5.23 -1.04
N GLY A 218 -16.46 5.18 -2.06
CA GLY A 218 -16.86 5.16 -3.47
C GLY A 218 -17.71 3.95 -3.81
N MET A 219 -17.34 2.77 -3.31
CA MET A 219 -18.11 1.54 -3.49
C MET A 219 -19.47 1.60 -2.80
N VAL A 220 -19.57 2.21 -1.61
CA VAL A 220 -20.87 2.46 -0.97
C VAL A 220 -21.77 3.29 -1.90
N VAL A 221 -21.27 4.40 -2.42
CA VAL A 221 -22.02 5.25 -3.37
C VAL A 221 -22.41 4.48 -4.63
N HIS A 222 -21.50 3.66 -5.17
CA HIS A 222 -21.75 2.81 -6.33
C HIS A 222 -22.93 1.84 -6.08
N TRP A 223 -22.93 1.11 -4.96
CA TRP A 223 -24.03 0.19 -4.62
C TRP A 223 -25.37 0.91 -4.44
N PHE A 224 -25.38 2.12 -3.86
CA PHE A 224 -26.60 2.93 -3.74
C PHE A 224 -27.15 3.40 -5.08
N LYS A 225 -26.29 3.62 -6.08
CA LYS A 225 -26.67 4.04 -7.43
C LYS A 225 -27.17 2.88 -8.28
N GLU A 226 -26.45 1.76 -8.30
CA GLU A 226 -26.73 0.67 -9.23
C GLU A 226 -27.80 -0.31 -8.72
N ARG A 227 -27.91 -0.46 -7.39
CA ARG A 227 -28.95 -1.26 -6.70
C ARG A 227 -29.14 -2.68 -7.26
N THR A 228 -28.06 -3.32 -7.69
CA THR A 228 -28.06 -4.70 -8.17
C THR A 228 -28.40 -5.69 -7.04
N ALA A 229 -28.49 -6.99 -7.35
CA ALA A 229 -28.73 -8.02 -6.33
C ALA A 229 -27.77 -7.90 -5.14
N ASN A 230 -28.30 -8.03 -3.92
CA ASN A 230 -27.57 -7.92 -2.65
C ASN A 230 -26.85 -6.59 -2.39
N TRP A 231 -27.23 -5.49 -3.07
CA TRP A 231 -26.57 -4.18 -2.90
C TRP A 231 -26.54 -3.69 -1.45
N GLN A 232 -27.55 -4.00 -0.62
CA GLN A 232 -27.58 -3.60 0.78
C GLN A 232 -26.47 -4.26 1.61
N ALA A 233 -26.27 -5.57 1.43
CA ALA A 233 -25.23 -6.30 2.12
C ALA A 233 -23.84 -5.83 1.67
N SER A 234 -23.66 -5.62 0.36
CA SER A 234 -22.41 -5.09 -0.19
C SER A 234 -22.15 -3.65 0.27
N ALA A 235 -23.17 -2.80 0.34
CA ALA A 235 -23.05 -1.43 0.85
C ALA A 235 -22.71 -1.42 2.35
N LEU A 236 -23.33 -2.29 3.15
CA LEU A 236 -23.04 -2.42 4.57
C LEU A 236 -21.59 -2.86 4.80
N MET A 237 -21.12 -3.87 4.06
CA MET A 237 -19.74 -4.37 4.16
C MET A 237 -18.72 -3.28 3.81
N ASN A 238 -18.93 -2.56 2.70
CA ASN A 238 -18.05 -1.45 2.32
C ASN A 238 -18.17 -0.26 3.29
N GLY A 239 -19.35 -0.02 3.87
CA GLY A 239 -19.57 1.02 4.88
C GLY A 239 -18.80 0.75 6.18
N ILE A 240 -18.80 -0.49 6.66
CA ILE A 240 -17.97 -0.91 7.79
C ILE A 240 -16.49 -0.72 7.46
N GLY A 241 -16.06 -1.11 6.26
CA GLY A 241 -14.69 -0.89 5.77
C GLY A 241 -14.30 0.59 5.73
N ALA A 242 -15.19 1.46 5.26
CA ALA A 242 -14.97 2.91 5.22
C ALA A 242 -14.81 3.49 6.63
N ILE A 243 -15.67 3.10 7.58
CA ILE A 243 -15.58 3.54 8.98
C ILE A 243 -14.29 3.04 9.63
N ALA A 244 -13.94 1.76 9.45
CA ALA A 244 -12.75 1.18 10.03
C ALA A 244 -11.47 1.84 9.51
N THR A 245 -11.35 2.02 8.20
CA THR A 245 -10.19 2.67 7.56
C THR A 245 -10.08 4.14 7.93
N THR A 246 -11.22 4.85 8.02
CA THR A 246 -11.26 6.24 8.51
C THR A 246 -10.79 6.34 9.97
N GLY A 247 -11.23 5.41 10.82
CA GLY A 247 -10.80 5.34 12.21
C GLY A 247 -9.29 5.13 12.34
N VAL A 248 -8.73 4.19 11.57
CA VAL A 248 -7.27 3.95 11.52
C VAL A 248 -6.53 5.19 11.03
N LEU A 249 -7.01 5.82 9.95
CA LEU A 249 -6.43 7.05 9.40
C LEU A 249 -6.43 8.18 10.45
N ALA A 250 -7.54 8.40 11.15
CA ALA A 250 -7.65 9.43 12.19
C ALA A 250 -6.68 9.18 13.36
N VAL A 251 -6.51 7.92 13.78
CA VAL A 251 -5.55 7.55 14.83
C VAL A 251 -4.11 7.78 14.36
N ILE A 252 -3.76 7.42 13.12
CA ILE A 252 -2.41 7.63 12.58
C ILE A 252 -2.11 9.13 12.48
N VAL A 253 -3.03 9.92 11.92
CA VAL A 253 -2.85 11.36 11.76
C VAL A 253 -2.70 12.04 13.13
N SER A 254 -3.50 11.68 14.12
CA SER A 254 -3.42 12.27 15.47
C SER A 254 -2.16 11.84 16.24
N THR A 255 -1.75 10.57 16.15
CA THR A 255 -0.62 10.04 16.94
C THR A 255 0.75 10.28 16.31
N LYS A 256 0.82 10.33 14.98
CA LYS A 256 2.06 10.43 14.21
C LYS A 256 2.16 11.75 13.46
N PHE A 257 1.35 12.76 13.83
CA PHE A 257 1.39 14.09 13.22
C PHE A 257 2.83 14.63 13.16
N PHE A 258 3.49 14.72 14.32
CA PHE A 258 4.88 15.18 14.43
C PHE A 258 5.92 14.19 13.87
N GLY A 259 5.54 12.91 13.72
CA GLY A 259 6.40 11.86 13.18
C GLY A 259 6.45 11.81 11.64
N GLY A 260 5.86 12.78 10.95
CA GLY A 260 5.88 12.90 9.49
C GLY A 260 4.52 12.76 8.81
N ALA A 261 3.44 12.42 9.53
CA ALA A 261 2.11 12.31 8.93
C ALA A 261 1.61 13.66 8.37
N TRP A 262 2.05 14.78 8.95
CA TRP A 262 1.74 16.13 8.45
C TRP A 262 2.16 16.33 6.99
N LEU A 263 3.24 15.67 6.55
CA LEU A 263 3.76 15.81 5.20
C LEU A 263 2.76 15.29 4.17
N VAL A 264 2.07 14.17 4.44
CA VAL A 264 1.02 13.64 3.54
C VAL A 264 -0.21 14.55 3.53
N VAL A 265 -0.62 15.03 4.71
CA VAL A 265 -1.77 15.94 4.85
C VAL A 265 -1.58 17.21 4.02
N VAL A 266 -0.33 17.67 3.85
CA VAL A 266 0.01 18.80 2.96
C VAL A 266 0.24 18.35 1.51
N ALA A 267 0.98 17.26 1.29
CA ALA A 267 1.37 16.80 -0.04
C ALA A 267 0.18 16.36 -0.89
N VAL A 268 -0.82 15.69 -0.31
CA VAL A 268 -1.99 15.21 -1.07
C VAL A 268 -2.80 16.38 -1.65
N PRO A 269 -3.25 17.39 -0.87
CA PRO A 269 -3.90 18.58 -1.42
C PRO A 269 -3.05 19.30 -2.46
N LEU A 270 -1.74 19.41 -2.23
CA LEU A 270 -0.81 20.06 -3.16
C LEU A 270 -0.76 19.32 -4.50
N LEU A 271 -0.60 18.00 -4.50
CA LEU A 271 -0.62 17.18 -5.71
C LEU A 271 -1.96 17.25 -6.43
N VAL A 272 -3.08 17.19 -5.71
CA VAL A 272 -4.43 17.33 -6.29
C VAL A 272 -4.59 18.71 -6.93
N SER A 273 -4.10 19.78 -6.29
CA SER A 273 -4.13 21.13 -6.84
C SER A 273 -3.31 21.26 -8.12
N LEU A 274 -2.13 20.62 -8.17
CA LEU A 274 -1.27 20.55 -9.35
C LEU A 274 -1.97 19.82 -10.50
N PHE A 275 -2.56 18.65 -10.22
CA PHE A 275 -3.30 17.87 -11.23
C PHE A 275 -4.49 18.65 -11.80
N MET A 276 -5.23 19.36 -10.93
CA MET A 276 -6.32 20.24 -11.37
C MET A 276 -5.80 21.41 -12.22
N ALA A 277 -4.66 22.01 -11.86
CA ALA A 277 -4.05 23.10 -12.63
C ALA A 277 -3.63 22.64 -14.03
N ILE A 278 -3.01 21.46 -14.14
CA ILE A 278 -2.63 20.85 -15.42
C ILE A 278 -3.87 20.61 -16.29
N ARG A 279 -4.93 20.03 -15.71
CA ARG A 279 -6.18 19.80 -16.43
C ARG A 279 -6.81 21.11 -16.95
N ARG A 280 -6.87 22.14 -16.11
CA ARG A 280 -7.37 23.48 -16.50
C ARG A 280 -6.52 24.10 -17.62
N HIS A 281 -5.19 23.92 -17.56
CA HIS A 281 -4.29 24.37 -18.61
C HIS A 281 -4.60 23.69 -19.95
N TYR A 282 -4.77 22.37 -19.98
CA TYR A 282 -5.13 21.66 -21.22
C TYR A 282 -6.50 22.04 -21.76
N GLN A 283 -7.50 22.22 -20.90
CA GLN A 283 -8.82 22.71 -21.30
C GLN A 283 -8.73 24.10 -21.94
N SER A 284 -7.92 24.98 -21.38
CA SER A 284 -7.68 26.33 -21.91
C SER A 284 -7.00 26.30 -23.28
N VAL A 285 -6.02 25.41 -23.47
CA VAL A 285 -5.32 25.23 -24.76
C VAL A 285 -6.26 24.62 -25.81
N ALA A 286 -7.05 23.61 -25.44
CA ALA A 286 -8.03 23.01 -26.35
C ALA A 286 -9.09 24.03 -26.81
N ALA A 287 -9.59 24.88 -25.91
CA ALA A 287 -10.53 25.95 -26.25
C ALA A 287 -9.95 26.96 -27.24
N LYS A 288 -8.64 27.23 -27.19
CA LYS A 288 -7.95 28.14 -28.12
C LYS A 288 -7.63 27.51 -29.48
N LEU A 289 -7.44 26.19 -29.53
CA LEU A 289 -7.11 25.43 -30.74
C LEU A 289 -8.35 24.97 -31.54
N HIS A 290 -9.54 25.06 -30.95
CA HIS A 290 -10.82 24.97 -31.64
C HIS A 290 -11.44 26.37 -31.79
N PRO A 291 -10.86 27.29 -32.59
CA PRO A 291 -11.65 28.41 -33.06
C PRO A 291 -12.77 27.82 -33.91
N SER A 292 -14.01 28.18 -33.59
CA SER A 292 -15.21 27.97 -34.40
C SER A 292 -14.88 28.01 -35.90
N SER A 293 -14.79 26.85 -36.53
CA SER A 293 -14.66 26.73 -37.97
C SER A 293 -15.93 27.28 -38.60
N CYS A 294 -15.81 28.51 -39.11
CA CYS A 294 -16.66 29.15 -40.10
C CYS A 294 -18.15 29.32 -39.76
N SER A 295 -18.45 30.38 -39.00
CA SER A 295 -19.53 31.29 -39.37
C SER A 295 -19.08 32.18 -40.55
N SER A 296 -19.15 31.65 -41.77
CA SER A 296 -19.32 32.43 -43.01
C SER A 296 -20.06 31.49 -43.98
N GLY A 297 -21.34 31.65 -44.25
CA GLY A 297 -21.91 32.80 -44.94
C GLY A 297 -21.99 32.49 -46.43
N ARG A 298 -22.94 31.65 -46.86
CA ARG A 298 -23.58 31.78 -48.18
C ARG A 298 -24.95 31.10 -48.23
N SER A 299 -25.96 31.96 -48.22
CA SER A 299 -27.32 31.71 -48.70
C SER A 299 -27.29 31.01 -50.07
N ALA A 300 -27.99 29.88 -50.19
CA ALA A 300 -28.46 29.36 -51.47
C ALA A 300 -29.75 28.54 -51.24
N LYS A 301 -30.87 29.20 -51.52
CA LYS A 301 -32.26 28.77 -51.81
C LYS A 301 -32.67 27.29 -51.58
N PRO A 302 -33.90 27.05 -51.09
CA PRO A 302 -34.53 25.74 -51.19
C PRO A 302 -34.93 25.49 -52.67
N ARG A 303 -34.53 24.34 -53.22
CA ARG A 303 -35.07 23.86 -54.49
C ARG A 303 -36.12 22.80 -54.19
N ASN A 304 -37.38 23.22 -54.23
CA ASN A 304 -38.52 22.34 -54.46
C ASN A 304 -38.49 21.85 -55.90
N ARG A 305 -38.46 20.53 -56.10
CA ARG A 305 -39.34 19.74 -56.97
C ARG A 305 -38.93 18.28 -56.92
#